data_AF-A0AAV7BGM8-F1
#
_entry.id   AF-A0AAV7BGM8-F1
#
_cell.length_a   1.000
_cell.length_b   1.000
_cell.length_c   1.000
_cell.angle_alpha   90.00
_cell.angle_beta   90.00
_cell.angle_gamma   90.00
#
_symmetry.space_group_name_H-M   'P 1'
#
loop_
_entity.id
_entity.type
_entity.pdbx_description
1 polymer ?
#
loop_
_entity_poly.entity_id
_entity_poly.type
_entity_poly.pdbx_seq_one_letter_code
_entity_poly.pdbx_strand_id
1 'polypeptide(L)'
;MKNFVIFLIISQLLFPGEMKEWPTHTICKTEEVEAYYKSCDPMQDAGLSMDPCYRSLGKRLMAKIGVILRQDINLLYMNSRIGYNGVYLFHEEKTLCEKTAPKFSFCGKKKGGRIFHKPGADK
;
A
#
# COMPACT_ATOMS: atom_id res chain seq x y z
N MET A 1 31.63 -28.53 -7.15
CA MET A 1 31.03 -27.17 -7.12
C MET A 1 30.37 -26.77 -8.44
N LYS A 2 31.02 -26.96 -9.60
CA LYS A 2 30.47 -26.56 -10.93
C LYS A 2 29.08 -27.13 -11.24
N ASN A 3 28.85 -28.41 -10.92
CA ASN A 3 27.58 -29.08 -11.21
C ASN A 3 26.42 -28.60 -10.31
N PHE A 4 26.73 -28.11 -9.10
CA PHE A 4 25.72 -27.59 -8.18
C PHE A 4 25.21 -26.21 -8.63
N VAL A 5 26.12 -25.36 -9.13
CA VAL A 5 25.75 -24.05 -9.71
C VAL A 5 24.90 -24.23 -10.97
N ILE A 6 25.25 -25.19 -11.82
CA ILE A 6 24.45 -25.51 -13.03
C ILE A 6 23.04 -25.97 -12.64
N PHE A 7 22.92 -26.82 -11.63
CA PHE A 7 21.61 -27.28 -11.13
C PHE A 7 20.75 -26.14 -10.58
N LEU A 8 21.36 -25.19 -9.84
CA LEU A 8 20.65 -24.01 -9.33
C LEU A 8 20.14 -23.08 -10.46
N ILE A 9 20.96 -22.86 -11.49
CA ILE A 9 20.56 -22.03 -12.64
C ILE A 9 19.44 -22.69 -13.44
N ILE A 10 19.53 -24.01 -13.69
CA ILE A 10 18.47 -24.76 -14.39
C ILE A 10 17.17 -24.76 -13.56
N SER A 11 17.26 -24.88 -12.23
CA SER A 11 16.10 -24.80 -11.34
C SER A 11 15.40 -23.43 -11.41
N GLN A 12 16.13 -22.33 -11.54
CA GLN A 12 15.54 -20.99 -11.67
C GLN A 12 14.89 -20.75 -13.04
N LEU A 13 15.38 -21.42 -14.10
CA LEU A 13 14.82 -21.37 -15.44
C LEU A 13 13.55 -22.23 -15.59
N LEU A 14 13.49 -23.39 -14.90
CA LEU A 14 12.35 -24.31 -14.96
C LEU A 14 11.19 -23.88 -14.05
N PHE A 15 11.48 -23.12 -13.00
CA PHE A 15 10.47 -22.49 -12.15
C PHE A 15 10.66 -20.98 -12.21
N PRO A 16 10.31 -20.32 -13.34
CA PRO A 16 10.15 -18.89 -13.32
C PRO A 16 9.12 -18.62 -12.24
N GLY A 17 9.52 -17.94 -11.16
CA GLY A 17 8.57 -17.53 -10.15
C GLY A 17 7.50 -16.73 -10.87
N GLU A 18 6.31 -17.29 -11.04
CA GLU A 18 5.15 -16.53 -11.48
C GLU A 18 5.11 -15.33 -10.56
N MET A 19 5.30 -14.12 -11.12
CA MET A 19 4.92 -12.91 -10.41
C MET A 19 3.42 -13.01 -10.22
N LYS A 20 3.01 -13.64 -9.12
CA LYS A 20 1.62 -13.71 -8.71
C LYS A 20 1.19 -12.28 -8.45
N GLU A 21 0.49 -11.72 -9.42
CA GLU A 21 -0.18 -10.46 -9.22
C GLU A 21 -1.10 -10.59 -8.01
N TRP A 22 -1.08 -9.58 -7.14
CA TRP A 22 -1.99 -9.56 -6.00
C TRP A 22 -3.45 -9.51 -6.48
N PRO A 23 -4.38 -10.14 -5.74
CA PRO A 23 -5.79 -10.09 -6.10
C PRO A 23 -6.33 -8.66 -6.02
N THR A 24 -7.39 -8.39 -6.77
CA THR A 24 -8.18 -7.17 -6.59
C THR A 24 -9.10 -7.35 -5.38
N HIS A 25 -9.04 -6.39 -4.47
CA HIS A 25 -9.84 -6.35 -3.25
C HIS A 25 -10.93 -5.28 -3.32
N THR A 26 -12.01 -5.50 -2.60
CA THR A 26 -13.07 -4.50 -2.42
C THR A 26 -12.73 -3.63 -1.22
N ILE A 27 -12.56 -2.33 -1.41
CA ILE A 27 -12.43 -1.34 -0.31
C ILE A 27 -13.79 -1.19 0.37
N CYS A 28 -14.82 -0.97 -0.46
CA CYS A 28 -16.21 -0.89 -0.07
C CYS A 28 -17.12 -1.05 -1.29
N LYS A 29 -18.35 -1.52 -1.07
CA LYS A 29 -19.34 -1.75 -2.12
C LYS A 29 -20.73 -1.39 -1.61
N THR A 30 -21.39 -0.46 -2.31
CA THR A 30 -22.76 -0.01 -2.07
C THR A 30 -23.49 0.06 -3.41
N GLU A 31 -24.79 0.32 -3.42
CA GLU A 31 -25.55 0.51 -4.66
C GLU A 31 -25.11 1.76 -5.46
N GLU A 32 -24.61 2.79 -4.78
CA GLU A 32 -24.21 4.07 -5.38
C GLU A 32 -22.73 4.12 -5.77
N VAL A 33 -21.87 3.54 -4.94
CA VAL A 33 -20.40 3.60 -5.09
C VAL A 33 -19.77 2.25 -4.80
N GLU A 34 -18.86 1.87 -5.68
CA GLU A 34 -17.97 0.73 -5.52
C GLU A 34 -16.52 1.19 -5.65
N ALA A 35 -15.67 0.74 -4.73
CA ALA A 35 -14.25 1.07 -4.74
C ALA A 35 -13.41 -0.19 -4.53
N TYR A 36 -12.39 -0.34 -5.37
CA TYR A 36 -11.53 -1.51 -5.42
C TYR A 36 -10.05 -1.09 -5.41
N TYR A 37 -9.17 -1.97 -4.94
CA TYR A 37 -7.72 -1.77 -5.06
C TYR A 37 -7.00 -3.08 -5.37
N LYS A 38 -5.80 -2.95 -5.93
CA LYS A 38 -4.85 -4.03 -6.13
C LYS A 38 -3.46 -3.51 -5.79
N SER A 39 -2.71 -4.22 -4.94
CA SER A 39 -1.34 -3.82 -4.63
C SER A 39 -0.47 -3.91 -5.88
N CYS A 40 0.29 -2.85 -6.13
CA CYS A 40 1.33 -2.79 -7.16
C CYS A 40 2.73 -3.04 -6.60
N ASP A 41 2.87 -3.28 -5.29
CA ASP A 41 4.14 -3.70 -4.69
C ASP A 41 4.38 -5.19 -5.00
N PRO A 42 5.42 -5.55 -5.77
CA PRO A 42 5.68 -6.95 -6.11
C PRO A 42 6.03 -7.82 -4.89
N MET A 43 6.36 -7.22 -3.74
CA MET A 43 6.81 -7.94 -2.56
C MET A 43 5.70 -8.32 -1.58
N GLN A 44 4.57 -7.61 -1.60
CA GLN A 44 3.47 -7.84 -0.65
C GLN A 44 2.16 -7.13 -1.04
N ASP A 45 1.08 -7.67 -0.50
CA ASP A 45 -0.21 -7.00 -0.45
C ASP A 45 -0.34 -6.10 0.80
N ALA A 46 -1.38 -5.27 0.81
CA ALA A 46 -1.80 -4.50 1.96
C ALA A 46 -3.29 -4.70 2.21
N GLY A 47 -3.74 -4.52 3.45
CA GLY A 47 -5.16 -4.46 3.80
C GLY A 47 -5.66 -3.03 3.78
N LEU A 48 -6.69 -2.75 2.99
CA LEU A 48 -7.39 -1.46 2.95
C LEU A 48 -8.90 -1.67 3.04
N SER A 49 -9.56 -0.93 3.91
CA SER A 49 -11.03 -0.94 4.02
C SER A 49 -11.55 0.44 4.38
N MET A 50 -12.78 0.75 3.97
CA MET A 50 -13.43 2.02 4.28
C MET A 50 -14.87 1.78 4.70
N ASP A 51 -15.27 2.35 5.83
CA ASP A 51 -16.61 2.24 6.37
C ASP A 51 -16.95 3.51 7.18
N PRO A 52 -17.99 4.28 6.79
CA PRO A 52 -18.90 4.07 5.65
C PRO A 52 -18.28 4.38 4.28
N CYS A 53 -18.77 3.73 3.22
CA CYS A 53 -18.24 3.87 1.83
C CYS A 53 -18.46 5.26 1.21
N TYR A 54 -19.60 5.90 1.53
CA TYR A 54 -20.07 7.10 0.83
C TYR A 54 -20.10 8.36 1.70
N ARG A 55 -19.87 8.26 3.02
CA ARG A 55 -20.03 9.43 3.89
C ARG A 55 -18.78 10.32 3.85
N SER A 56 -18.82 11.29 2.94
CA SER A 56 -18.23 12.62 3.10
C SER A 56 -18.86 13.32 4.33
N LEU A 57 -18.63 12.80 5.54
CA LEU A 57 -18.87 13.54 6.77
C LEU A 57 -17.59 14.27 7.13
N GLY A 58 -17.37 15.39 6.45
CA GLY A 58 -16.22 16.26 6.68
C GLY A 58 -14.93 15.75 6.04
N LYS A 59 -13.92 16.60 6.05
CA LYS A 59 -12.62 16.49 5.36
C LYS A 59 -11.73 15.29 5.79
N ARG A 60 -12.29 14.20 6.32
CA ARG A 60 -11.56 13.05 6.89
C ARG A 60 -11.95 11.77 6.16
N LEU A 61 -11.02 11.23 5.39
CA LEU A 61 -11.11 9.89 4.81
C LEU A 61 -11.16 8.85 5.94
N MET A 62 -12.19 8.01 5.95
CA MET A 62 -12.37 6.97 6.97
C MET A 62 -11.72 5.63 6.60
N ALA A 63 -10.56 5.67 5.94
CA ALA A 63 -9.82 4.47 5.54
C ALA A 63 -9.05 3.84 6.71
N LYS A 64 -9.13 2.51 6.83
CA LYS A 64 -8.31 1.69 7.73
C LYS A 64 -7.26 0.97 6.88
N ILE A 65 -6.00 1.04 7.30
CA ILE A 65 -4.86 0.47 6.57
C ILE A 65 -4.12 -0.51 7.46
N GLY A 66 -3.81 -1.69 6.93
CA GLY A 66 -2.98 -2.72 7.55
C GLY A 66 -1.83 -3.13 6.62
N VAL A 67 -0.57 -2.97 7.04
CA VAL A 67 0.58 -3.35 6.20
C VAL A 67 1.80 -3.72 7.06
N ILE A 68 2.64 -4.63 6.55
CA ILE A 68 3.95 -4.96 7.13
C ILE A 68 5.00 -4.09 6.46
N LEU A 69 5.87 -3.46 7.24
CA LEU A 69 6.88 -2.57 6.69
C LEU A 69 8.04 -3.33 6.11
N ARG A 70 8.37 -3.02 4.86
CA ARG A 70 9.55 -3.56 4.17
C ARG A 70 10.75 -2.64 4.24
N GLN A 71 10.54 -1.40 4.70
CA GLN A 71 11.55 -0.36 4.90
C GLN A 71 11.28 0.41 6.20
N ASP A 72 12.31 1.09 6.70
CA ASP A 72 12.19 2.04 7.81
C ASP A 72 11.41 3.29 7.38
N ILE A 73 10.51 3.78 8.23
CA ILE A 73 9.70 4.98 7.95
C ILE A 73 10.25 6.20 8.70
N ASN A 74 11.51 6.54 8.45
CA ASN A 74 12.07 7.79 9.01
C ASN A 74 11.54 9.02 8.24
N LEU A 75 11.27 8.86 6.95
CA LEU A 75 10.63 9.82 6.05
C LEU A 75 9.62 9.05 5.20
N LEU A 76 8.44 9.61 5.00
CA LEU A 76 7.40 8.99 4.17
C LEU A 76 6.65 10.03 3.37
N TYR A 77 6.58 9.79 2.07
CA TYR A 77 5.86 10.62 1.10
C TYR A 77 4.75 9.80 0.47
N MET A 78 3.60 10.42 0.28
CA MET A 78 2.46 9.86 -0.43
C MET A 78 2.33 10.56 -1.77
N ASN A 79 2.54 9.81 -2.84
CA ASN A 79 2.37 10.28 -4.21
C ASN A 79 1.04 9.76 -4.73
N SER A 80 0.10 10.68 -4.99
CA SER A 80 -1.24 10.36 -5.46
C SER A 80 -1.45 10.90 -6.86
N ARG A 81 -2.10 10.10 -7.72
CA ARG A 81 -2.51 10.50 -9.06
C ARG A 81 -3.95 10.07 -9.28
N ILE A 82 -4.76 10.99 -9.82
CA ILE A 82 -6.14 10.70 -10.22
C ILE A 82 -6.19 10.79 -11.74
N GLY A 83 -6.72 9.76 -12.36
CA GLY A 83 -6.89 9.72 -13.80
C GLY A 83 -8.32 9.34 -14.20
N TYR A 84 -8.72 9.79 -15.37
CA TYR A 84 -9.98 9.45 -16.02
C TYR A 84 -9.72 9.22 -17.50
N ASN A 85 -10.28 8.15 -18.06
CA ASN A 85 -10.07 7.75 -19.46
C ASN A 85 -8.58 7.70 -19.89
N GLY A 86 -7.72 7.17 -19.03
CA GLY A 86 -6.29 7.01 -19.30
C GLY A 86 -5.45 8.29 -19.19
N VAL A 87 -6.07 9.44 -18.89
CA VAL A 87 -5.37 10.71 -18.69
C VAL A 87 -5.30 11.02 -17.19
N TYR A 88 -4.10 11.37 -16.69
CA TYR A 88 -3.93 11.86 -15.32
C TYR A 88 -4.35 13.32 -15.23
N LEU A 89 -5.35 13.61 -14.39
CA LEU A 89 -5.92 14.94 -14.20
C LEU A 89 -5.32 15.67 -13.00
N PHE A 90 -4.98 14.92 -11.94
CA PHE A 90 -4.45 15.49 -10.71
C PHE A 90 -3.25 14.70 -10.23
N HIS A 91 -2.28 15.42 -9.70
CA HIS A 91 -1.12 14.86 -9.02
C HIS A 91 -0.87 15.63 -7.73
N GLU A 92 -0.76 14.91 -6.62
CA GLU A 92 -0.43 15.46 -5.32
C GLU A 92 0.69 14.65 -4.69
N GLU A 93 1.68 15.34 -4.13
CA GLU A 93 2.69 14.74 -3.26
C GLU A 93 2.55 15.33 -1.86
N LYS A 94 2.42 14.46 -0.86
CA LYS A 94 2.20 14.85 0.53
C LYS A 94 3.17 14.14 1.46
N THR A 95 3.90 14.90 2.27
CA THR A 95 4.75 14.34 3.32
C THR A 95 3.89 13.87 4.49
N LEU A 96 3.95 12.57 4.80
CA LEU A 96 3.26 11.94 5.93
C LEU A 96 4.14 11.89 7.17
N CYS A 97 5.43 11.58 7.00
CA CYS A 97 6.39 11.47 8.09
C CYS A 97 7.62 12.33 7.83
N GLU A 98 7.96 13.16 8.82
CA GLU A 98 9.19 13.96 8.88
C GLU A 98 9.87 13.70 10.23
N LYS A 99 11.20 13.81 10.28
CA LYS A 99 11.98 13.55 11.50
C LYS A 99 11.65 14.53 12.63
N THR A 100 11.32 15.78 12.30
CA THR A 100 11.17 16.89 13.24
C THR A 100 9.74 17.10 13.73
N ALA A 101 8.73 16.72 12.93
CA ALA A 101 7.31 16.89 13.26
C ALA A 101 6.45 15.71 12.73
N PRO A 102 6.52 14.53 13.38
CA PRO A 102 5.76 13.36 12.91
C PRO A 102 4.25 13.55 13.14
N LYS A 103 3.49 13.65 12.04
CA LYS A 103 2.03 13.82 12.07
C LYS A 103 1.28 12.55 12.49
N PHE A 104 1.83 11.39 12.13
CA PHE A 104 1.20 10.10 12.41
C PHE A 104 1.97 9.29 13.45
N SER A 105 1.24 8.50 14.24
CA SER A 105 1.80 7.60 15.25
C SER A 105 2.71 6.50 14.68
N PHE A 106 2.59 6.17 13.40
CA PHE A 106 3.42 5.15 12.74
C PHE A 106 4.78 5.66 12.22
N CYS A 107 5.03 6.98 12.24
CA CYS A 107 6.32 7.53 11.82
C CYS A 107 7.45 7.04 12.73
N GLY A 108 8.60 6.69 12.14
CA GLY A 108 9.76 6.14 12.85
C GLY A 108 9.74 4.62 13.05
N LYS A 109 8.64 3.93 12.70
CA LYS A 109 8.61 2.45 12.73
C LYS A 109 9.68 1.85 11.81
N LYS A 110 10.26 0.75 12.28
CA LYS A 110 11.32 0.01 11.60
C LYS A 110 10.78 -1.05 10.64
N LYS A 111 11.62 -1.45 9.70
CA LYS A 111 11.39 -2.62 8.84
C LYS A 111 10.96 -3.84 9.67
N GLY A 112 9.97 -4.58 9.16
CA GLY A 112 9.31 -5.69 9.84
C GLY A 112 8.17 -5.28 10.78
N GLY A 113 8.07 -3.99 11.13
CA GLY A 113 6.99 -3.47 11.95
C GLY A 113 5.62 -3.59 11.26
N ARG A 114 4.57 -3.82 12.04
CA ARG A 114 3.19 -3.80 11.54
C ARG A 114 2.58 -2.42 11.75
N ILE A 115 1.92 -1.90 10.71
CA ILE A 115 1.05 -0.73 10.79
C ILE A 115 -0.38 -1.20 10.73
N PHE A 116 -1.17 -0.73 11.70
CA PHE A 116 -2.62 -0.74 11.65
C PHE A 116 -3.08 0.69 11.96
N HIS A 117 -3.45 1.43 10.93
CA HIS A 117 -3.95 2.79 11.07
C HIS A 117 -5.46 2.80 10.90
N LYS A 118 -6.14 3.57 11.75
CA LYS A 118 -7.57 3.86 11.67
C LYS A 118 -7.76 5.38 11.68
N PRO A 119 -8.84 5.89 11.07
CA PRO A 119 -9.14 7.32 11.04
C PRO A 119 -9.22 7.89 12.46
N GLY A 120 -8.61 9.06 12.68
CA GLY A 120 -8.60 9.72 14.00
C GLY A 120 -7.55 9.21 14.98
N ALA A 121 -6.66 8.30 14.55
CA ALA A 121 -5.50 7.83 15.33
C ALA A 121 -4.23 8.69 15.09
N ASP A 122 -4.43 10.00 14.93
CA ASP A 122 -3.36 10.99 14.86
C ASP A 122 -2.87 11.32 16.28
N LYS A 123 -1.68 11.90 16.42
CA LYS A 123 -1.15 12.33 17.72
C LYS A 123 -1.87 13.56 18.26
#